data_AF-A0A9P5AN14-F1
#
_entry.id   AF-A0A9P5AN14-F1
#
_cell.length_a   1.000
_cell.length_b   1.000
_cell.length_c   1.000
_cell.angle_alpha   90.00
_cell.angle_beta   90.00
_cell.angle_gamma   90.00
#
_symmetry.space_group_name_H-M   'P 1'
#
loop_
_entity.id
_entity.type
_entity.pdbx_description
1 polymer ?
#
loop_
_entity_poly.entity_id
_entity_poly.type
_entity_poly.pdbx_seq_one_letter_code
_entity_poly.pdbx_strand_id
1 'polypeptide(L)'
;MAVFAHFIYQLGHQQSRLLALRRKSGAHSGENLAGSLVDIVHEWEIEGRQLDLSMRPVDIKARRMRCYGHTLNLVAQAFLFGKDADSFELESDINSMRGLIEQGLDHWRTKGPIGKLRNVVKFIRSSPQRSEQFKRIAREQDYEGYRLCEESRAELEVVMNN
;
A
#
# COMPACT_ATOMS: atom_id res chain seq x y z
N MET A 1 2.43 -20.78 -4.96
CA MET A 1 1.10 -20.18 -5.18
C MET A 1 0.13 -20.77 -4.18
N ALA A 2 -0.50 -19.93 -3.37
CA ALA A 2 -1.60 -20.32 -2.50
C ALA A 2 -2.93 -19.90 -3.15
N VAL A 3 -3.94 -20.76 -3.08
CA VAL A 3 -5.28 -20.50 -3.60
C VAL A 3 -6.29 -20.70 -2.49
N PHE A 4 -7.09 -19.67 -2.22
CA PHE A 4 -8.12 -19.67 -1.19
C PHE A 4 -9.49 -19.53 -1.84
N ALA A 5 -10.45 -20.30 -1.35
CA ALA A 5 -11.87 -20.07 -1.57
C ALA A 5 -12.42 -19.23 -0.42
N HIS A 6 -13.10 -18.15 -0.79
CA HIS A 6 -13.86 -17.33 0.15
C HIS A 6 -15.34 -17.44 -0.19
N PHE A 7 -16.17 -17.77 0.80
CA PHE A 7 -17.60 -17.95 0.61
C PHE A 7 -18.35 -17.69 1.92
N ILE A 8 -19.67 -17.55 1.84
CA ILE A 8 -20.55 -17.32 2.99
C ILE A 8 -21.40 -18.57 3.16
N TYR A 9 -21.43 -19.15 4.37
CA TYR A 9 -22.31 -20.29 4.67
C TYR A 9 -23.75 -19.82 4.92
N GLN A 10 -24.68 -20.77 5.01
CA GLN A 10 -26.12 -20.52 5.20
C GLN A 10 -26.45 -19.64 6.42
N LEU A 11 -25.57 -19.62 7.43
CA LEU A 11 -25.68 -18.78 8.63
C LEU A 11 -25.15 -17.35 8.45
N GLY A 12 -24.75 -16.95 7.24
CA GLY A 12 -24.20 -15.62 6.96
C GLY A 12 -22.73 -15.41 7.35
N HIS A 13 -22.09 -16.42 7.93
CA HIS A 13 -20.68 -16.34 8.32
C HIS A 13 -19.76 -16.51 7.10
N GLN A 14 -18.90 -15.50 6.89
CA GLN A 14 -17.80 -15.59 5.93
C GLN A 14 -16.82 -16.70 6.35
N GLN A 15 -16.37 -17.48 5.38
CA GLN A 15 -15.35 -18.50 5.52
C GLN A 15 -14.27 -18.31 4.50
N SER A 16 -13.07 -18.71 4.90
CA SER A 16 -11.91 -18.83 4.03
C SER A 16 -11.36 -20.25 4.15
N ARG A 17 -11.11 -20.90 3.03
CA ARG A 17 -10.52 -22.25 2.96
C ARG A 17 -9.37 -22.25 1.99
N LEU A 18 -8.21 -22.73 2.44
CA LEU A 18 -7.07 -22.97 1.57
C LEU A 18 -7.40 -24.19 0.70
N LEU A 19 -7.50 -24.00 -0.61
CA LEU A 19 -7.73 -25.08 -1.58
C LEU A 19 -6.42 -25.74 -1.98
N ALA A 20 -5.35 -24.93 -2.13
CA ALA A 20 -4.06 -25.45 -2.55
C ALA A 20 -2.91 -24.54 -2.13
N LEU A 21 -1.77 -25.16 -1.81
CA LEU A 21 -0.48 -24.51 -1.67
C LEU A 21 0.53 -25.24 -2.54
N ARG A 22 0.67 -24.79 -3.80
CA ARG A 22 1.53 -25.46 -4.79
C ARG A 22 2.83 -24.70 -4.97
N ARG A 23 3.95 -25.41 -4.97
CA ARG A 23 5.25 -24.83 -5.38
C ARG A 23 5.16 -24.43 -6.86
N LYS A 24 5.67 -23.25 -7.19
CA LYS A 24 5.78 -22.76 -8.57
C LYS A 24 7.26 -22.55 -8.88
N SER A 25 7.69 -23.09 -10.01
CA SER A 25 9.02 -22.94 -10.58
C SER A 25 8.90 -22.14 -11.88
N GLY A 26 9.87 -21.25 -12.13
CA GLY A 26 9.85 -20.35 -13.29
C GLY A 26 9.04 -19.08 -13.07
N ALA A 27 8.76 -18.36 -14.15
CA ALA A 27 8.11 -17.06 -14.12
C ALA A 27 6.66 -17.14 -13.60
N HIS A 28 6.27 -16.20 -12.73
CA HIS A 28 4.91 -16.08 -12.19
C HIS A 28 3.99 -15.28 -13.14
N SER A 29 3.99 -15.60 -14.43
CA SER A 29 3.11 -14.94 -15.40
C SER A 29 1.64 -15.33 -15.19
N GLY A 30 0.72 -14.54 -15.74
CA GLY A 30 -0.71 -14.83 -15.66
C GLY A 30 -1.05 -16.20 -16.24
N GLU A 31 -0.44 -16.56 -17.36
CA GLU A 31 -0.63 -17.84 -18.06
C GLU A 31 -0.16 -19.03 -17.19
N ASN A 32 1.02 -18.91 -16.56
CA ASN A 32 1.59 -19.97 -15.71
C ASN A 32 0.79 -20.18 -14.42
N LEU A 33 0.18 -19.11 -13.90
CA LEU A 33 -0.71 -19.18 -12.74
C LEU A 33 -2.06 -19.77 -13.15
N ALA A 34 -2.61 -19.35 -14.30
CA ALA A 34 -3.88 -19.82 -14.82
C ALA A 34 -3.90 -21.33 -15.02
N GLY A 35 -2.85 -21.92 -15.61
CA GLY A 35 -2.76 -23.38 -15.78
C GLY A 35 -2.95 -24.14 -14.47
N SER A 36 -2.25 -23.75 -13.40
CA SER A 36 -2.45 -24.39 -12.09
C SER A 36 -3.78 -24.07 -11.42
N LEU A 37 -4.41 -22.93 -11.73
CA LEU A 37 -5.73 -22.65 -11.20
C LEU A 37 -6.77 -23.60 -11.80
N VAL A 38 -6.66 -23.91 -13.10
CA VAL A 38 -7.51 -24.90 -13.77
C VAL A 38 -7.36 -26.27 -13.09
N ASP A 39 -6.13 -26.73 -12.86
CA ASP A 39 -5.90 -28.01 -12.18
C ASP A 39 -6.54 -28.08 -10.78
N ILE A 40 -6.50 -26.98 -10.01
CA ILE A 40 -7.09 -26.91 -8.66
C ILE A 40 -8.62 -26.93 -8.76
N VAL A 41 -9.18 -26.20 -9.72
CA VAL A 41 -10.63 -26.14 -9.94
C VAL A 41 -11.17 -27.54 -10.30
N HIS A 42 -10.45 -28.29 -11.13
CA HIS A 42 -10.77 -29.68 -11.45
C HIS A 42 -10.60 -30.62 -10.25
N GLU A 43 -9.48 -30.52 -9.51
CA GLU A 43 -9.21 -31.33 -8.31
C GLU A 43 -10.31 -31.22 -7.25
N TRP A 44 -10.89 -30.04 -7.12
CA TRP A 44 -11.98 -29.76 -6.17
C TRP A 44 -13.39 -29.88 -6.76
N GLU A 45 -13.51 -30.35 -8.01
CA GLU A 45 -14.79 -30.55 -8.73
C GLU A 45 -15.68 -29.28 -8.76
N ILE A 46 -15.04 -28.10 -8.83
CA ILE A 46 -15.74 -26.80 -8.77
C ILE A 46 -16.36 -26.46 -10.14
N GLU A 47 -15.90 -27.09 -11.22
CA GLU A 47 -16.31 -26.85 -12.61
C GLU A 47 -17.82 -27.02 -12.84
N GLY A 48 -18.47 -27.93 -12.12
CA GLY A 48 -19.90 -28.24 -12.26
C GLY A 48 -20.84 -27.24 -11.57
N ARG A 49 -20.33 -26.37 -10.69
CA ARG A 49 -21.14 -25.36 -10.00
C ARG A 49 -21.02 -24.06 -10.75
N GLN A 50 -21.90 -23.91 -11.75
CA GLN A 50 -22.24 -22.69 -12.47
C GLN A 50 -21.58 -21.44 -11.86
N LEU A 51 -20.34 -21.17 -12.27
CA LEU A 51 -19.65 -19.91 -11.96
C LEU A 51 -20.32 -18.85 -12.83
N ASP A 52 -21.54 -18.48 -12.45
CA ASP A 52 -22.39 -17.48 -13.07
C ASP A 52 -22.32 -17.48 -14.62
N LEU A 53 -23.09 -18.35 -15.28
CA LEU A 53 -23.14 -18.41 -16.77
C LEU A 53 -23.58 -17.07 -17.41
N SER A 54 -24.06 -16.11 -16.63
CA SER A 54 -24.44 -14.77 -17.10
C SER A 54 -23.30 -13.75 -17.02
N MET A 55 -22.12 -14.12 -16.50
CA MET A 55 -21.03 -13.19 -16.26
C MET A 55 -20.45 -12.69 -17.59
N ARG A 56 -20.70 -11.43 -17.91
CA ARG A 56 -20.15 -10.79 -19.12
C ARG A 56 -18.68 -10.41 -18.86
N PRO A 57 -17.87 -10.18 -19.91
CA PRO A 57 -16.49 -9.73 -19.75
C PRO A 57 -16.32 -8.47 -18.86
N VAL A 58 -17.31 -7.57 -18.87
CA VAL A 58 -17.33 -6.40 -17.98
C VAL A 58 -17.45 -6.79 -16.50
N ASP A 59 -18.26 -7.80 -16.20
CA ASP A 59 -18.50 -8.29 -14.85
C ASP A 59 -17.24 -9.01 -14.31
N ILE A 60 -16.55 -9.77 -15.17
CA ILE A 60 -15.24 -10.38 -14.84
C ILE A 60 -14.23 -9.30 -14.44
N LYS A 61 -14.14 -8.23 -15.22
CA LYS A 61 -13.21 -7.13 -14.94
C LYS A 61 -13.57 -6.40 -13.64
N ALA A 62 -14.86 -6.20 -13.38
CA ALA A 62 -15.34 -5.55 -12.17
C ALA A 62 -15.15 -6.40 -10.90
N ARG A 63 -15.28 -7.73 -11.01
CA ARG A 63 -15.12 -8.68 -9.89
C ARG A 63 -13.66 -9.09 -9.65
N ARG A 64 -12.73 -8.77 -10.56
CA ARG A 64 -11.29 -9.03 -10.38
C ARG A 64 -10.71 -8.13 -9.29
N MET A 65 -10.51 -8.71 -8.11
CA MET A 65 -9.81 -8.05 -7.02
C MET A 65 -8.30 -7.98 -7.29
N ARG A 66 -7.69 -6.84 -6.97
CA ARG A 66 -6.23 -6.71 -6.87
C ARG A 66 -5.81 -6.97 -5.42
N CYS A 67 -4.59 -7.44 -5.21
CA CYS A 67 -4.05 -7.57 -3.87
C CYS A 67 -3.94 -6.19 -3.22
N TYR A 68 -4.64 -5.99 -2.09
CA TYR A 68 -4.61 -4.73 -1.36
C TYR A 68 -3.18 -4.37 -0.93
N GLY A 69 -2.40 -5.34 -0.45
CA GLY A 69 -0.99 -5.15 -0.11
C GLY A 69 -0.14 -4.70 -1.30
N HIS A 70 -0.38 -5.24 -2.49
CA HIS A 70 0.31 -4.79 -3.71
C HIS A 70 -0.07 -3.35 -4.07
N THR A 71 -1.35 -2.99 -3.98
CA THR A 71 -1.80 -1.61 -4.19
C THR A 71 -1.17 -0.65 -3.18
N LEU A 72 -1.15 -1.02 -1.90
CA LEU A 72 -0.47 -0.23 -0.86
C LEU A 72 1.02 -0.07 -1.13
N ASN A 73 1.70 -1.13 -1.59
CA ASN A 73 3.10 -1.06 -1.98
C ASN A 73 3.31 -0.07 -3.12
N LEU A 74 2.49 -0.12 -4.17
CA LEU A 74 2.57 0.83 -5.29
C LEU A 74 2.34 2.27 -4.83
N VAL A 75 1.36 2.50 -3.97
CA VAL A 75 1.08 3.82 -3.38
C VAL A 75 2.29 4.30 -2.57
N ALA A 76 2.83 3.46 -1.68
CA ALA A 76 3.99 3.79 -0.87
C ALA A 76 5.22 4.11 -1.73
N GLN A 77 5.50 3.31 -2.75
CA GLN A 77 6.59 3.55 -3.71
C GLN A 77 6.41 4.89 -4.42
N ALA A 78 5.19 5.22 -4.87
CA ALA A 78 4.92 6.52 -5.48
C ALA A 78 5.15 7.69 -4.52
N PHE A 79 4.83 7.53 -3.23
CA PHE A 79 5.07 8.56 -2.21
C PHE A 79 6.53 8.69 -1.78
N LEU A 80 7.27 7.60 -1.74
CA LEU A 80 8.66 7.59 -1.29
C LEU A 80 9.62 7.98 -2.41
N PHE A 81 9.41 7.42 -3.60
CA PHE A 81 10.36 7.53 -4.71
C PHE A 81 9.89 8.54 -5.77
N GLY A 82 8.57 8.76 -5.88
CA GLY A 82 8.00 9.61 -6.91
C GLY A 82 7.85 8.87 -8.24
N LYS A 83 8.14 9.54 -9.34
CA LYS A 83 8.23 8.90 -10.67
C LYS A 83 9.55 8.14 -10.79
N ASP A 84 9.51 7.02 -11.51
CA ASP A 84 10.69 6.21 -11.87
C ASP A 84 11.43 5.59 -10.66
N ALA A 85 10.69 4.86 -9.82
CA ALA A 85 11.21 4.15 -8.64
C ALA A 85 12.38 3.21 -8.99
N ASP A 86 12.32 2.50 -10.12
CA ASP A 86 13.36 1.56 -10.54
C ASP A 86 14.72 2.24 -10.75
N SER A 87 14.72 3.45 -11.35
CA SER A 87 15.95 4.23 -11.54
C SER A 87 16.51 4.72 -10.22
N PHE A 88 15.66 5.04 -9.25
CA PHE A 88 16.05 5.45 -7.91
C PHE A 88 16.68 4.29 -7.13
N GLU A 89 16.04 3.13 -7.12
CA GLU A 89 16.53 1.95 -6.41
C GLU A 89 17.90 1.53 -6.95
N LEU A 90 18.08 1.54 -8.27
CA LEU A 90 19.38 1.25 -8.89
C LEU A 90 20.50 2.20 -8.42
N GLU A 91 20.24 3.51 -8.39
CA GLU A 91 21.25 4.49 -7.96
C GLU A 91 21.52 4.39 -6.44
N SER A 92 20.50 4.11 -5.65
CA SER A 92 20.64 3.83 -4.21
C SER A 92 21.50 2.59 -3.95
N ASP A 93 21.28 1.51 -4.72
CA ASP A 93 22.08 0.28 -4.63
C ASP A 93 23.54 0.51 -5.03
N ILE A 94 23.77 1.28 -6.10
CA ILE A 94 25.13 1.66 -6.53
C ILE A 94 25.84 2.44 -5.43
N ASN A 95 25.18 3.42 -4.81
CA ASN A 95 25.75 4.21 -3.72
C ASN A 95 26.04 3.34 -2.49
N SER A 96 25.15 2.40 -2.17
CA SER A 96 25.33 1.44 -1.07
C SER A 96 26.52 0.52 -1.32
N MET A 97 26.62 -0.09 -2.51
CA MET A 97 27.74 -0.96 -2.90
C MET A 97 29.09 -0.24 -2.88
N ARG A 98 29.10 1.07 -3.18
CA ARG A 98 30.31 1.91 -3.14
C ARG A 98 30.63 2.48 -1.77
N GLY A 99 29.78 2.26 -0.75
CA GLY A 99 29.93 2.84 0.59
C GLY A 99 29.74 4.35 0.64
N LEU A 100 29.08 4.95 -0.35
CA LEU A 100 28.90 6.40 -0.50
C LEU A 100 27.66 6.87 0.26
N ILE A 101 27.72 6.78 1.60
CA ILE A 101 26.58 7.05 2.49
C ILE A 101 26.02 8.47 2.30
N GLU A 102 26.88 9.48 2.20
CA GLU A 102 26.43 10.87 2.04
C GLU A 102 25.71 11.11 0.72
N GLN A 103 26.23 10.56 -0.38
CA GLN A 103 25.63 10.67 -1.70
C GLN A 103 24.30 9.91 -1.76
N GLY A 104 24.21 8.74 -1.11
CA GLY A 104 22.95 8.03 -0.91
C GLY A 104 21.93 8.90 -0.15
N LEU A 105 22.33 9.52 0.96
CA LEU A 105 21.43 10.37 1.73
C LEU A 105 20.96 11.60 0.94
N ASP A 106 21.83 12.22 0.14
CA ASP A 106 21.45 13.34 -0.71
C ASP A 106 20.52 12.90 -1.84
N HIS A 107 20.79 11.76 -2.46
CA HIS A 107 19.92 11.15 -3.46
C HIS A 107 18.50 10.92 -2.87
N TRP A 108 18.41 10.29 -1.69
CA TRP A 108 17.14 10.08 -0.97
C TRP A 108 16.41 11.38 -0.61
N ARG A 109 17.13 12.47 -0.28
CA ARG A 109 16.52 13.76 0.06
C ARG A 109 15.86 14.45 -1.12
N THR A 110 16.25 14.14 -2.36
CA THR A 110 15.68 14.79 -3.55
C THR A 110 14.38 14.14 -4.04
N LYS A 111 14.01 12.98 -3.48
CA LYS A 111 13.02 12.07 -4.07
C LYS A 111 11.73 11.99 -3.25
N GLY A 112 10.65 11.74 -3.99
CA GLY A 112 9.29 11.65 -3.45
C GLY A 112 8.74 12.93 -2.78
N PRO A 113 7.42 12.97 -2.55
CA PRO A 113 6.81 13.95 -1.65
C PRO A 113 7.41 13.98 -0.24
N ILE A 114 7.77 12.82 0.33
CA ILE A 114 8.27 12.72 1.71
C ILE A 114 9.65 13.36 1.86
N GLY A 115 10.58 13.11 0.94
CA GLY A 115 11.91 13.73 0.96
C GLY A 115 11.83 15.26 0.85
N LYS A 116 10.96 15.76 -0.04
CA LYS A 116 10.69 17.20 -0.19
C LYS A 116 10.11 17.81 1.09
N LEU A 117 9.10 17.17 1.69
CA LEU A 117 8.52 17.62 2.96
C LEU A 117 9.58 17.70 4.06
N ARG A 118 10.42 16.67 4.19
CA ARG A 118 11.53 16.68 5.16
C ARG A 118 12.46 17.86 4.95
N ASN A 119 12.81 18.19 3.70
CA ASN A 119 13.69 19.32 3.39
C ASN A 119 13.05 20.66 3.78
N VAL A 120 11.75 20.82 3.51
CA VAL A 120 10.97 22.00 3.91
C VAL A 120 10.95 22.15 5.43
N VAL A 121 10.63 21.07 6.15
CA VAL A 121 10.64 21.06 7.63
C VAL A 121 12.02 21.40 8.16
N LYS A 122 13.08 20.80 7.61
CA LYS A 122 14.46 21.10 8.01
C LYS A 122 14.81 22.58 7.76
N PHE A 123 14.39 23.15 6.63
CA PHE A 123 14.61 24.57 6.29
C PHE A 123 13.90 25.52 7.26
N ILE A 124 12.64 25.24 7.59
CA ILE A 124 11.84 26.06 8.53
C ILE A 124 12.46 26.01 9.94
N ARG A 125 12.90 24.83 10.37
CA ARG A 125 13.43 24.60 11.72
C ARG A 125 14.92 24.97 11.87
N SER A 126 15.62 25.35 10.81
CA SER A 126 17.05 25.65 10.88
C SER A 126 17.37 26.99 11.56
N SER A 127 16.38 27.83 11.85
CA SER A 127 16.58 29.08 12.60
C SER A 127 15.29 29.53 13.31
N PRO A 128 15.39 30.19 14.48
CA PRO A 128 14.23 30.76 15.17
C PRO A 128 13.43 31.73 14.32
N GLN A 129 14.09 32.57 13.51
CA GLN A 129 13.44 33.57 12.66
C GLN A 129 12.51 32.93 11.63
N ARG A 130 12.98 31.87 10.95
CA ARG A 130 12.16 31.12 9.97
C ARG A 130 10.99 30.41 10.64
N SER A 131 11.23 29.83 11.81
CA SER A 131 10.17 29.17 12.58
C SER A 131 9.09 30.16 13.00
N GLU A 132 9.45 31.37 13.44
CA GLU A 132 8.46 32.40 13.77
C GLU A 132 7.75 32.98 12.55
N GLN A 133 8.47 33.17 11.44
CA GLN A 133 7.83 33.59 10.19
C GLN A 133 6.79 32.55 9.72
N PHE A 134 7.11 31.26 9.79
CA PHE A 134 6.16 30.19 9.47
C PHE A 134 4.94 30.23 10.39
N LYS A 135 5.14 30.37 11.71
CA LYS A 135 4.02 30.46 12.67
C LYS A 135 3.10 31.66 12.40
N ARG A 136 3.66 32.82 12.03
CA ARG A 136 2.85 34.00 11.68
C ARG A 136 1.95 33.73 10.48
N ILE A 137 2.52 33.22 9.39
CA ILE A 137 1.77 32.89 8.15
C ILE A 137 0.76 31.77 8.39
N ALA A 138 1.13 30.74 9.15
CA ALA A 138 0.24 29.61 9.47
C ALA A 138 -0.97 30.07 10.29
N ARG A 139 -0.76 30.96 11.28
CA ARG A 139 -1.84 31.55 12.08
C ARG A 139 -2.80 32.42 11.26
N GLU A 140 -2.32 33.06 10.19
CA GLU A 140 -3.18 33.83 9.28
C GLU A 140 -4.08 32.92 8.40
N GLN A 141 -3.75 31.63 8.28
CA GLN A 141 -4.51 30.64 7.51
C GLN A 141 -5.40 29.71 8.35
N ASP A 142 -5.38 29.83 9.68
CA ASP A 142 -6.36 29.19 10.57
C ASP A 142 -7.72 29.90 10.41
N TYR A 143 -8.36 29.69 9.27
CA TYR A 143 -9.77 29.95 9.09
C TYR A 143 -10.51 28.85 9.86
N GLU A 144 -11.22 29.21 10.93
CA GLU A 144 -12.02 28.37 11.86
C GLU A 144 -13.03 27.39 11.20
N GLY A 145 -13.11 27.33 9.86
CA GLY A 145 -14.06 26.50 9.11
C GLY A 145 -13.62 25.07 8.81
N TYR A 146 -12.35 24.70 8.96
CA TYR A 146 -11.85 23.36 8.64
C TYR A 146 -11.27 22.64 9.87
N ARG A 147 -12.12 21.91 10.59
CA ARG A 147 -11.72 21.01 11.69
C ARG A 147 -11.41 19.62 11.10
N LEU A 148 -10.12 19.29 10.93
CA LEU A 148 -9.68 18.03 10.29
C LEU A 148 -10.03 16.77 11.11
N CYS A 149 -10.20 16.91 12.43
CA CYS A 149 -10.67 15.89 13.35
C CYS A 149 -11.13 16.59 14.63
N GLU A 150 -12.16 16.08 15.31
CA GLU A 150 -12.44 16.50 16.69
C GLU A 150 -11.40 15.86 17.62
N GLU A 151 -10.95 16.59 18.64
CA GLU A 151 -10.08 16.01 19.67
C GLU A 151 -10.78 14.80 20.30
N SER A 152 -10.20 13.61 20.14
CA SER A 152 -10.71 12.38 20.76
C SER A 152 -10.55 12.49 22.28
N ARG A 153 -11.68 12.42 23.00
CA ARG A 153 -11.70 12.36 24.48
C ARG A 153 -11.51 10.93 25.02
N ALA A 154 -11.29 9.93 24.15
CA ALA A 154 -11.21 8.53 24.54
C ALA A 154 -10.06 8.23 25.53
N GLU A 155 -8.96 8.97 25.47
CA GLU A 155 -7.83 8.80 26.40
C GLU A 155 -8.13 9.37 27.81
N LEU A 156 -9.13 10.24 27.96
CA LEU A 156 -9.54 10.80 29.25
C LEU A 156 -10.48 9.87 30.04
N GLU A 157 -11.01 8.80 29.43
CA GLU A 157 -11.89 7.84 30.12
C GLU A 157 -11.13 6.67 30.76
N VAL A 158 -9.83 6.48 30.47
CA VAL A 158 -9.01 5.34 30.97
C VAL A 158 -8.15 5.70 32.18
N VAL A 159 -8.60 6.64 33.01
CA VAL A 159 -8.03 6.82 34.36
C VAL A 159 -9.19 7.06 35.32
N MET A 160 -9.88 6.00 35.74
CA MET A 160 -10.49 5.83 37.08
C MET A 160 -11.16 4.46 37.14
N ASN A 161 -10.37 3.41 37.34
CA ASN A 161 -10.79 2.17 37.99
C ASN A 161 -9.53 1.44 38.47
N ASN A 162 -8.96 1.96 39.56
CA ASN A 162 -8.17 1.16 40.51
C ASN A 162 -8.97 1.11 41.80
#